data_AF-A0A950W7D2-F1
#
_entry.id   AF-A0A950W7D2-F1
#
_cell.length_a   1.000
_cell.length_b   1.000
_cell.length_c   1.000
_cell.angle_alpha   90.00
_cell.angle_beta   90.00
_cell.angle_gamma   90.00
#
_symmetry.space_group_name_H-M   'P 1'
#
loop_
_entity.id
_entity.type
_entity.pdbx_description
1 polymer ?
#
loop_
_entity_poly.entity_id
_entity_poly.type
_entity_poly.pdbx_seq_one_letter_code
_entity_poly.pdbx_strand_id
1 'polypeptide(L)' 'MAKQDFYEVLGVSKSASADELKTAYRKLAMK' A
#
# COMPACT_ATOMS: atom_id res chain seq x y z
N MET A 1 6.72 -7.83 18.27
CA MET A 1 6.45 -6.45 17.79
C MET A 1 6.28 -6.55 16.28
N ALA A 2 5.06 -6.84 15.81
CA ALA A 2 4.81 -7.10 14.40
C ALA A 2 4.96 -5.79 13.64
N LYS A 3 6.05 -5.69 12.87
CA LYS A 3 6.30 -4.60 11.93
C LYS A 3 5.06 -4.55 11.05
N GLN A 4 4.19 -3.56 11.26
CA GLN A 4 2.97 -3.43 10.47
C GLN A 4 3.38 -3.47 9.01
N ASP A 5 2.92 -4.50 8.30
CA ASP A 5 3.22 -4.64 6.89
C ASP A 5 2.38 -3.60 6.15
N PHE A 6 2.91 -2.37 6.07
CA PHE A 6 2.29 -1.25 5.38
C PHE A 6 1.92 -1.59 3.93
N TYR A 7 2.66 -2.53 3.34
CA TYR A 7 2.36 -3.10 2.04
C TYR A 7 1.07 -3.94 2.03
N GLU A 8 0.83 -4.75 3.06
CA GLU A 8 -0.44 -5.48 3.21
C GLU A 8 -1.61 -4.54 3.49
N VAL A 9 -1.40 -3.49 4.30
CA VAL A 9 -2.41 -2.46 4.56
C VAL A 9 -2.81 -1.72 3.28
N LEU A 10 -1.83 -1.42 2.43
CA LEU A 10 -2.07 -0.82 1.12
C LEU A 10 -2.55 -1.84 0.07
N GLY A 11 -2.55 -3.13 0.37
CA GLY A 11 -2.90 -4.21 -0.56
C GLY A 11 -1.92 -4.33 -1.74
N VAL A 12 -0.67 -3.92 -1.57
CA VAL A 12 0.38 -3.93 -2.60
C VAL A 12 1.52 -4.86 -2.22
N SER A 13 2.23 -5.37 -3.24
CA SER A 13 3.44 -6.18 -3.02
C SER A 13 4.55 -5.35 -2.36
N LYS A 14 5.44 -5.99 -1.60
CA LYS A 14 6.68 -5.36 -1.08
C LYS A 14 7.63 -4.89 -2.21
N SER A 15 7.44 -5.43 -3.41
CA SER A 15 8.14 -5.02 -4.64
C SER A 15 7.39 -3.94 -5.43
N ALA A 16 6.28 -3.40 -4.92
CA ALA A 16 5.48 -2.43 -5.64
C ALA A 16 6.24 -1.13 -5.88
N SER A 17 6.02 -0.57 -7.06
CA SER A 17 6.65 0.68 -7.49
C SER A 17 6.02 1.87 -6.77
N ALA A 18 6.72 3.00 -6.72
CA ALA A 18 6.21 4.23 -6.11
C ALA A 18 4.87 4.70 -6.71
N ASP A 19 4.66 4.49 -8.02
CA ASP A 19 3.38 4.78 -8.70
C ASP A 19 2.23 3.86 -8.27
N GLU A 20 2.51 2.58 -8.03
CA GLU A 20 1.51 1.61 -7.55
C GLU A 20 1.09 1.94 -6.11
N LEU A 21 2.05 2.26 -5.24
CA LEU A 21 1.79 2.71 -3.87
C LEU A 21 0.89 3.96 -3.85
N LYS A 22 1.18 4.95 -4.70
CA LYS A 22 0.44 6.20 -4.77
C LYS A 22 -0.99 5.99 -5.29
N THR A 23 -1.16 5.09 -6.25
CA THR A 23 -2.47 4.72 -6.81
C THR A 23 -3.30 3.92 -5.80
N ALA A 24 -2.69 2.95 -5.11
CA ALA A 24 -3.35 2.16 -4.07
C ALA A 24 -3.82 3.03 -2.90
N TYR A 25 -2.96 3.94 -2.44
CA TYR A 25 -3.31 4.92 -1.40
C TYR A 25 -4.50 5.79 -1.81
N ARG A 26 -4.49 6.33 -3.04
CA ARG A 26 -5.61 7.12 -3.58
C ARG A 26 -6.91 6.32 -3.64
N LYS A 27 -6.87 5.06 -4.08
CA LYS A 27 -8.05 4.18 -4.14
C LYS A 27 -8.62 3.87 -2.76
N LEU A 28 -7.75 3.64 -1.77
CA LEU A 28 -8.15 3.40 -0.38
C LEU A 28 -8.74 4.65 0.27
N ALA A 29 -8.15 5.82 0.03
CA ALA A 29 -8.59 7.09 0.61
C ALA A 29 -9.85 7.69 -0.04
N MET A 30 -10.25 7.20 -1.22
CA MET A 30 -11.47 7.62 -1.92
C MET A 30 -12.71 6.80 -1.53
N LYS A 31 -12.59 5.88 -0.57
CA LYS A 31 -13.68 5.04 -0.06
C LYS A 31 -14.12 5.54 1.32
#